data_AF-A0ABD3FZK2-F1
#
_entry.id   AF-A0ABD3FZK2-F1
#
_cell.length_a   1.000
_cell.length_b   1.000
_cell.length_c   1.000
_cell.angle_alpha   90.00
_cell.angle_beta   90.00
_cell.angle_gamma   90.00
#
_symmetry.space_group_name_H-M   'P 1'
#
loop_
_entity.id
_entity.type
_entity.pdbx_description
1 polymer ?
#
loop_
_entity_poly.entity_id
_entity_poly.type
_entity_poly.pdbx_seq_one_letter_code
_entity_poly.pdbx_strand_id
1 'polypeptide(L)'
;MHAALPLLVAFPALASARNVVTIGMTGGWRTANVTEDNTQLLDTALSGSSYAKSVGDTRVCFSEVTSVETQVVAGTNYRFHIDGCDVTSSDGECSASTLSSCKLTGFAVQIFEQTWSDTLKVTSIKAEERSTSTSTSAASEESDSGSEETMLQGEAQQTPEETTEVAGDEKKAVDAWIEDNGLNQYGDPATVMYTGGTPLFDENTGTTTDRYEYILRHHPERPWLAEVETTKLLAVEKAETEVDETKGQGSVAGVLSMLGVFTVVLAGVAILKMHQGRRDRFRYNPIHSRDQ
;
A
#
# COMPACT_ATOMS: atom_id res chain seq x y z
N MET A 1 45.55 -40.74 -59.35
CA MET A 1 44.81 -40.47 -58.10
C MET A 1 45.71 -39.63 -57.20
N HIS A 2 45.56 -38.30 -57.19
CA HIS A 2 46.16 -37.43 -56.18
C HIS A 2 45.07 -36.43 -55.77
N ALA A 3 44.55 -36.64 -54.57
CA ALA A 3 43.45 -35.85 -54.01
C ALA A 3 44.01 -34.57 -53.37
N ALA A 4 43.28 -33.49 -53.59
CA ALA A 4 43.51 -32.15 -53.04
C ALA A 4 43.13 -32.09 -51.55
N LEU A 5 43.80 -31.22 -50.79
CA LEU A 5 43.39 -30.79 -49.45
C LEU A 5 43.42 -29.25 -49.41
N PRO A 6 42.27 -28.56 -49.28
CA PRO A 6 42.25 -27.12 -49.09
C PRO A 6 42.31 -26.76 -47.60
N LEU A 7 43.18 -25.82 -47.26
CA LEU A 7 43.38 -25.27 -45.92
C LEU A 7 42.29 -24.23 -45.62
N LEU A 8 41.38 -24.50 -44.69
CA LEU A 8 40.40 -23.54 -44.17
C LEU A 8 41.02 -22.68 -43.07
N VAL A 9 41.12 -21.37 -43.32
CA VAL A 9 41.50 -20.38 -42.30
C VAL A 9 40.26 -19.95 -41.54
N ALA A 10 40.16 -20.33 -40.27
CA ALA A 10 39.13 -19.88 -39.36
C ALA A 10 39.52 -18.52 -38.76
N PHE A 11 38.73 -17.48 -39.07
CA PHE A 11 38.83 -16.18 -38.39
C PHE A 11 38.02 -16.23 -37.09
N PRO A 12 38.60 -15.96 -35.92
CA PRO A 12 37.84 -15.83 -34.68
C PRO A 12 37.07 -14.50 -34.71
N ALA A 13 35.74 -14.58 -34.76
CA ALA A 13 34.87 -13.44 -34.54
C ALA A 13 34.95 -13.03 -33.07
N LEU A 14 35.68 -11.95 -32.77
CA LEU A 14 35.64 -11.27 -31.48
C LEU A 14 34.26 -10.62 -31.32
N ALA A 15 33.35 -11.32 -30.67
CA ALA A 15 32.08 -10.76 -30.22
C ALA A 15 32.37 -9.75 -29.10
N SER A 16 32.28 -8.46 -29.40
CA SER A 16 32.29 -7.41 -28.38
C SER A 16 31.02 -7.56 -27.53
N ALA A 17 31.16 -8.07 -26.31
CA ALA A 17 30.09 -8.02 -25.32
C ALA A 17 29.79 -6.54 -25.01
N ARG A 18 28.68 -6.03 -25.55
CA ARG A 18 28.13 -4.76 -25.09
C ARG A 18 27.56 -5.01 -23.71
N ASN A 19 28.19 -4.45 -22.68
CA ASN A 19 27.58 -4.33 -21.36
C ASN A 19 26.33 -3.45 -21.53
N VAL A 20 25.18 -4.09 -21.68
CA VAL A 20 23.90 -3.43 -21.51
C VAL A 20 23.79 -3.15 -20.02
N VAL A 21 24.13 -1.93 -19.62
CA VAL A 21 23.78 -1.41 -18.30
C VAL A 21 22.27 -1.25 -18.32
N THR A 22 21.55 -2.26 -17.85
CA THR A 22 20.14 -2.14 -17.55
C THR A 22 20.05 -1.21 -16.35
N ILE A 23 19.83 0.09 -16.61
CA ILE A 23 19.46 1.07 -15.58
C ILE A 23 18.03 0.71 -15.16
N GLY A 24 17.90 -0.33 -14.34
CA GLY A 24 16.69 -0.52 -13.55
C GLY A 24 16.67 0.62 -12.54
N MET A 25 15.71 1.52 -12.67
CA MET A 25 15.45 2.63 -11.73
C MET A 25 14.97 2.12 -10.35
N THR A 26 15.28 0.89 -9.96
CA THR A 26 15.01 0.41 -8.61
C THR A 26 15.95 1.15 -7.67
N GLY A 27 15.39 1.88 -6.71
CA GLY A 27 16.18 2.55 -5.69
C GLY A 27 17.13 1.55 -5.01
N GLY A 28 18.30 2.00 -4.57
CA GLY A 28 19.16 1.16 -3.73
C GLY A 28 18.43 0.76 -2.43
N TRP A 29 18.90 -0.31 -1.79
CA TRP A 29 18.46 -0.64 -0.43
C TRP A 29 18.82 0.50 0.52
N ARG A 30 17.92 0.84 1.44
CA ARG A 30 18.11 1.83 2.50
C ARG A 30 17.74 1.22 3.84
N THR A 31 18.54 1.48 4.87
CA THR A 31 18.19 1.08 6.24
C THR A 31 16.98 1.88 6.72
N ALA A 32 16.06 1.21 7.40
CA ALA A 32 14.94 1.82 8.10
C ALA A 32 14.93 1.37 9.57
N ASN A 33 14.23 2.12 10.42
CA ASN A 33 14.05 1.72 11.81
C ASN A 33 13.07 0.56 11.90
N VAL A 34 13.30 -0.34 12.86
CA VAL A 34 12.33 -1.37 13.22
C VAL A 34 11.17 -0.67 13.94
N THR A 35 9.94 -0.88 13.45
CA THR A 35 8.71 -0.30 14.00
C THR A 35 7.67 -1.39 14.19
N GLU A 36 6.62 -1.10 14.96
CA GLU A 36 5.51 -2.04 15.15
C GLU A 36 4.83 -2.37 13.81
N ASP A 37 4.59 -1.37 12.96
CA ASP A 37 3.99 -1.56 11.63
C ASP A 37 4.78 -2.52 10.73
N ASN A 38 6.11 -2.35 10.65
CA ASN A 38 6.91 -3.23 9.80
C ASN A 38 7.14 -4.62 10.41
N THR A 39 7.11 -4.73 11.74
CA THR A 39 7.11 -6.02 12.44
C THR A 39 5.80 -6.77 12.21
N GLN A 40 4.66 -6.07 12.21
CA GLN A 40 3.36 -6.64 11.88
C GLN A 40 3.28 -7.08 10.41
N LEU A 41 3.90 -6.34 9.49
CA LEU A 41 4.04 -6.75 8.09
C LEU A 41 4.82 -8.06 7.96
N LEU A 42 5.95 -8.18 8.68
CA LEU A 42 6.73 -9.42 8.74
C LEU A 42 5.91 -10.58 9.30
N ASP A 43 5.21 -10.37 10.41
CA ASP A 43 4.35 -11.36 11.05
C ASP A 43 3.24 -11.85 10.11
N THR A 44 2.54 -10.92 9.46
CA THR A 44 1.48 -11.22 8.49
C THR A 44 2.02 -11.98 7.27
N ALA A 45 3.20 -11.60 6.77
CA ALA A 45 3.81 -12.26 5.62
C ALA A 45 4.25 -13.69 5.94
N LEU A 46 4.83 -13.92 7.12
CA LEU A 46 5.32 -15.22 7.55
C LEU A 46 4.19 -16.18 7.95
N SER A 47 3.14 -15.69 8.61
CA SER A 47 1.93 -16.46 8.94
C SER A 47 1.02 -16.74 7.73
N GLY A 48 1.17 -15.95 6.66
CA GLY A 48 0.44 -16.14 5.41
C GLY A 48 0.86 -17.37 4.60
N SER A 49 0.28 -17.51 3.41
CA SER A 49 0.62 -18.60 2.47
C SER A 49 1.30 -18.12 1.18
N SER A 50 1.51 -16.80 1.05
CA SER A 50 2.05 -16.17 -0.16
C SER A 50 3.59 -16.22 -0.17
N TYR A 51 4.13 -17.33 -0.64
CA TYR A 51 5.56 -17.54 -0.82
C TYR A 51 5.94 -17.61 -2.30
N ALA A 52 7.08 -17.04 -2.67
CA ALA A 52 7.66 -17.26 -3.98
C ALA A 52 8.14 -18.71 -4.13
N LYS A 53 8.06 -19.26 -5.35
CA LYS A 53 8.52 -20.62 -5.65
C LYS A 53 9.99 -20.84 -5.29
N SER A 54 10.80 -19.78 -5.34
CA SER A 54 12.21 -19.78 -4.94
C SER A 54 12.45 -20.04 -3.46
N VAL A 55 11.46 -19.80 -2.59
CA VAL A 55 11.56 -20.06 -1.15
C VAL A 55 11.39 -21.56 -0.85
N GLY A 56 10.66 -22.29 -1.70
CA GLY A 56 10.36 -23.71 -1.49
C GLY A 56 9.58 -23.96 -0.20
N ASP A 57 9.96 -25.02 0.52
CA ASP A 57 9.30 -25.45 1.76
C ASP A 57 9.87 -24.78 3.01
N THR A 58 10.91 -23.94 2.88
CA THR A 58 11.52 -23.25 4.02
C THR A 58 10.51 -22.31 4.68
N ARG A 59 10.33 -22.45 6.00
CA ARG A 59 9.56 -21.52 6.82
C ARG A 59 10.39 -21.13 8.03
N VAL A 60 10.22 -19.89 8.48
CA VAL A 60 10.91 -19.38 9.66
C VAL A 60 9.91 -18.64 10.52
N CYS A 61 10.02 -18.79 11.83
CA CYS A 61 9.43 -17.86 12.78
C CYS A 61 10.51 -16.92 13.30
N PHE A 62 10.14 -15.73 13.78
CA PHE A 62 11.09 -14.77 14.36
C PHE A 62 10.87 -14.61 15.86
N SER A 63 11.95 -14.38 16.60
CA SER A 63 11.91 -13.93 18.01
C SER A 63 12.26 -12.45 18.15
N GLU A 64 13.12 -11.96 17.26
CA GLU A 64 13.61 -10.58 17.30
C GLU A 64 13.89 -10.10 15.88
N VAL A 65 13.56 -8.85 15.60
CA VAL A 65 13.93 -8.16 14.36
C VAL A 65 15.15 -7.28 14.65
N THR A 66 16.31 -7.66 14.13
CA THR A 66 17.59 -6.98 14.38
C THR A 66 17.77 -5.72 13.53
N SER A 67 17.30 -5.75 12.28
CA SER A 67 17.28 -4.58 11.40
C SER A 67 16.33 -4.79 10.21
N VAL A 68 15.98 -3.69 9.56
CA VAL A 68 15.17 -3.71 8.33
C VAL A 68 15.79 -2.77 7.30
N GLU A 69 15.79 -3.23 6.05
CA GLU A 69 16.10 -2.41 4.89
C GLU A 69 14.91 -2.39 3.94
N THR A 70 14.74 -1.27 3.26
CA THR A 70 13.68 -1.06 2.28
C THR A 70 14.27 -0.71 0.92
N GLN A 71 13.56 -1.10 -0.14
CA GLN A 71 13.87 -0.73 -1.50
C GLN A 71 12.55 -0.44 -2.23
N VAL A 72 12.43 0.77 -2.76
CA VAL A 72 11.28 1.18 -3.58
C VAL A 72 11.47 0.69 -5.01
N VAL A 73 10.44 0.02 -5.52
CA VAL A 73 10.31 -0.49 -6.90
C VAL A 73 8.91 -0.16 -7.42
N ALA A 74 8.33 -0.98 -8.30
CA ALA A 74 6.87 -1.01 -8.51
C ALA A 74 6.18 -1.70 -7.31
N GLY A 75 6.39 -1.15 -6.11
CA GLY A 75 6.04 -1.70 -4.81
C GLY A 75 7.16 -1.39 -3.81
N THR A 76 7.16 -2.07 -2.68
CA THR A 76 8.23 -1.98 -1.68
C THR A 76 8.79 -3.36 -1.41
N ASN A 77 10.10 -3.51 -1.60
CA ASN A 77 10.83 -4.64 -1.05
C ASN A 77 11.27 -4.30 0.37
N TYR A 78 11.02 -5.21 1.30
CA TYR A 78 11.57 -5.20 2.64
C TYR A 78 12.60 -6.33 2.76
N ARG A 79 13.70 -6.09 3.48
CA ARG A 79 14.65 -7.11 3.90
C ARG A 79 14.79 -7.02 5.42
N PHE A 80 14.20 -7.97 6.10
CA PHE A 80 14.30 -8.11 7.55
C PHE A 80 15.47 -9.02 7.90
N HIS A 81 16.29 -8.58 8.82
CA HIS A 81 17.30 -9.40 9.49
C HIS A 81 16.72 -9.81 10.83
N ILE A 82 16.45 -11.08 11.02
CA ILE A 82 15.75 -11.61 12.20
C ILE A 82 16.60 -12.66 12.89
N ASP A 83 16.48 -12.75 14.22
CA ASP A 83 16.84 -13.96 14.95
C ASP A 83 15.56 -14.81 15.08
N GLY A 84 15.66 -16.10 14.79
CA GLY A 84 14.49 -16.97 14.71
C GLY A 84 14.81 -18.43 14.54
N CYS A 85 13.82 -19.23 14.14
CA CYS A 85 13.97 -20.67 14.01
C CYS A 85 13.41 -21.19 12.68
N ASP A 86 14.11 -22.16 12.10
CA ASP A 86 13.62 -22.96 10.98
C ASP A 86 12.50 -23.89 11.47
N VAL A 87 11.35 -23.78 10.83
CA VAL A 87 10.11 -24.45 11.20
C VAL A 87 9.46 -25.06 9.97
N THR A 88 8.55 -26.03 10.17
CA THR A 88 7.79 -26.63 9.05
C THR A 88 6.57 -25.80 8.66
N SER A 89 6.05 -25.01 9.60
CA SER A 89 4.97 -24.03 9.41
C SER A 89 5.33 -22.80 10.22
N SER A 90 5.15 -21.63 9.65
CA SER A 90 5.36 -20.38 10.36
C SER A 90 4.02 -19.75 10.68
N ASP A 91 3.88 -19.31 11.92
CA ASP A 91 2.75 -18.53 12.41
C ASP A 91 3.16 -17.06 12.62
N GLY A 92 4.28 -16.63 12.01
CA GLY A 92 4.88 -15.32 12.27
C GLY A 92 5.89 -15.37 13.40
N GLU A 93 5.55 -14.79 14.55
CA GLU A 93 6.40 -14.83 15.75
C GLU A 93 6.56 -16.26 16.32
N CYS A 94 7.74 -16.57 16.84
CA CYS A 94 8.02 -17.89 17.42
C CYS A 94 7.28 -18.09 18.73
N SER A 95 6.54 -19.20 18.82
CA SER A 95 5.96 -19.65 20.08
C SER A 95 7.03 -20.00 21.13
N ALA A 96 6.69 -19.92 22.41
CA ALA A 96 7.59 -20.28 23.50
C ALA A 96 8.08 -21.75 23.45
N SER A 97 7.27 -22.67 22.94
CA SER A 97 7.67 -24.07 22.72
C SER A 97 8.66 -24.22 21.57
N THR A 98 8.52 -23.41 20.52
CA THR A 98 9.52 -23.35 19.45
C THR A 98 10.84 -22.85 20.00
N LEU A 99 10.85 -21.69 20.67
CA LEU A 99 12.07 -21.07 21.22
C LEU A 99 12.84 -21.92 22.23
N SER A 100 12.15 -22.79 22.97
CA SER A 100 12.79 -23.70 23.92
C SER A 100 13.40 -24.95 23.26
N SER A 101 12.94 -25.30 22.05
CA SER A 101 13.38 -26.50 21.33
C SER A 101 14.33 -26.20 20.17
N CYS A 102 14.34 -24.97 19.67
CA CYS A 102 15.21 -24.55 18.58
C CYS A 102 16.38 -23.69 19.06
N LYS A 103 17.48 -23.73 18.30
CA LYS A 103 18.58 -22.78 18.46
C LYS A 103 18.27 -21.57 17.57
N LEU A 104 18.28 -20.38 18.16
CA LEU A 104 18.13 -19.13 17.40
C LEU A 104 19.24 -18.99 16.35
N THR A 105 18.82 -18.78 15.11
CA THR A 105 19.67 -18.52 13.95
C THR A 105 19.25 -17.23 13.29
N GLY A 106 20.22 -16.50 12.74
CA GLY A 106 19.94 -15.30 11.96
C GLY A 106 19.32 -15.66 10.61
N PHE A 107 18.38 -14.86 10.11
CA PHE A 107 17.84 -14.98 8.76
C PHE A 107 17.66 -13.61 8.11
N ALA A 108 17.94 -13.55 6.81
CA ALA A 108 17.49 -12.49 5.92
C ALA A 108 16.20 -12.92 5.21
N VAL A 109 15.08 -12.32 5.62
CA VAL A 109 13.76 -12.53 5.02
C VAL A 109 13.46 -11.35 4.11
N GLN A 110 13.21 -11.61 2.82
CA GLN A 110 12.78 -10.59 1.87
C GLN A 110 11.29 -10.72 1.61
N ILE A 111 10.58 -9.59 1.69
CA ILE A 111 9.14 -9.47 1.48
C ILE A 111 8.92 -8.42 0.42
N PHE A 112 7.96 -8.67 -0.46
CA PHE A 112 7.48 -7.70 -1.44
C PHE A 112 6.05 -7.32 -1.13
N GLU A 113 5.79 -6.01 -1.10
CA GLU A 113 4.49 -5.42 -0.87
C GLU A 113 4.07 -4.49 -2.02
N GLN A 114 2.81 -4.58 -2.44
CA GLN A 114 2.13 -3.56 -3.25
C GLN A 114 0.73 -3.34 -2.69
N THR A 115 0.52 -2.20 -2.03
CA THR A 115 -0.77 -1.87 -1.40
C THR A 115 -1.89 -1.68 -2.42
N TRP A 116 -1.62 -1.12 -3.60
CA TRP A 116 -2.63 -0.90 -4.65
C TRP A 116 -3.12 -2.19 -5.33
N SER A 117 -2.45 -3.31 -5.10
CA SER A 117 -2.87 -4.63 -5.60
C SER A 117 -3.02 -5.66 -4.47
N ASP A 118 -3.07 -5.20 -3.21
CA ASP A 118 -3.17 -6.02 -2.01
C ASP A 118 -2.22 -7.24 -2.05
N THR A 119 -0.97 -6.99 -2.46
CA THR A 119 0.02 -8.03 -2.69
C THR A 119 1.03 -7.99 -1.57
N LEU A 120 1.07 -9.04 -0.76
CA LEU A 120 2.12 -9.31 0.21
C LEU A 120 2.72 -10.68 -0.07
N LYS A 121 4.05 -10.75 -0.22
CA LYS A 121 4.71 -12.00 -0.63
C LYS A 121 6.12 -12.14 -0.08
N VAL A 122 6.41 -13.27 0.54
CA VAL A 122 7.79 -13.65 0.91
C VAL A 122 8.53 -14.09 -0.35
N THR A 123 9.58 -13.36 -0.72
CA THR A 123 10.34 -13.59 -1.97
C THR A 123 11.63 -14.37 -1.77
N SER A 124 12.24 -14.27 -0.58
CA SER A 124 13.48 -14.97 -0.21
C SER A 124 13.56 -15.20 1.29
N ILE A 125 14.11 -16.34 1.70
CA ILE A 125 14.56 -16.60 3.08
C ILE A 125 15.98 -17.16 2.97
N LYS A 126 16.93 -16.60 3.71
CA LYS A 126 18.32 -17.08 3.75
C LYS A 126 18.82 -17.08 5.19
N ALA A 127 19.45 -18.15 5.63
CA ALA A 127 20.14 -18.17 6.92
C ALA A 127 21.36 -17.24 6.87
N GLU A 128 21.59 -16.51 7.97
CA GLU A 128 22.75 -15.67 8.19
C GLU A 128 23.68 -16.35 9.19
N GLU A 129 24.92 -16.57 8.77
CA GLU A 129 25.98 -17.07 9.65
C GLU A 129 26.34 -15.96 10.63
N ARG A 130 25.95 -16.11 11.91
CA ARG A 130 26.29 -15.18 12.99
C ARG A 130 27.81 -15.13 13.14
N SER A 131 28.44 -14.07 12.65
CA SER A 131 29.82 -13.76 13.00
C SER A 131 29.87 -13.54 14.51
N THR A 132 30.42 -14.51 15.24
CA THR A 132 30.48 -14.48 16.70
C THR A 132 31.50 -13.43 17.14
N SER A 133 31.08 -12.17 17.21
CA SER A 133 31.82 -11.14 17.93
C SER A 133 31.49 -11.28 19.41
N THR A 134 32.38 -11.97 20.12
CA THR A 134 32.49 -11.99 21.58
C THR A 134 32.67 -10.55 22.09
N SER A 135 31.59 -9.95 22.57
CA SER A 135 31.67 -8.76 23.41
C SER A 135 31.75 -9.21 24.86
N THR A 136 32.97 -9.28 25.37
CA THR A 136 33.27 -9.45 26.79
C THR A 136 32.71 -8.28 27.58
N SER A 137 31.65 -8.53 28.35
CA SER A 137 31.19 -7.63 29.40
C SER A 137 32.23 -7.59 30.52
N ALA A 138 32.94 -6.47 30.64
CA ALA A 138 33.66 -6.12 31.85
C ALA A 138 32.79 -5.13 32.64
N ALA A 139 32.49 -5.52 33.87
CA ALA A 139 31.72 -4.78 34.85
C ALA A 139 32.42 -3.49 35.31
N SER A 140 31.61 -2.51 35.68
CA SER A 140 31.95 -1.57 36.76
C SER A 140 30.66 -1.05 37.38
N GLU A 141 30.39 -1.53 38.59
CA GLU A 141 29.48 -0.95 39.58
C GLU A 141 30.16 0.28 40.22
N GLU A 142 29.38 1.32 40.53
CA GLU A 142 29.49 2.23 41.69
C GLU A 142 28.35 3.27 41.55
N SER A 143 27.29 3.20 42.35
CA SER A 143 27.08 3.94 43.61
C SER A 143 27.35 5.45 43.52
N ASP A 144 26.29 6.27 43.49
CA ASP A 144 26.34 7.59 44.10
C ASP A 144 24.98 8.03 44.65
N SER A 145 25.07 8.76 45.75
CA SER A 145 24.06 9.10 46.74
C SER A 145 23.79 10.60 46.71
N GLY A 146 22.51 10.98 46.79
CA GLY A 146 22.15 12.13 47.63
C GLY A 146 21.49 13.35 46.98
N SER A 147 20.58 13.88 47.79
CA SER A 147 19.98 15.23 47.83
C SER A 147 18.91 15.62 46.80
N GLU A 148 17.69 15.70 47.34
CA GLU A 148 16.64 16.63 46.97
C GLU A 148 17.14 18.09 47.04
N GLU A 149 16.77 18.93 46.08
CA GLU A 149 16.20 20.25 46.33
C GLU A 149 15.56 20.83 45.06
N THR A 150 14.23 21.00 45.16
CA THR A 150 13.37 22.04 44.60
C THR A 150 14.07 23.23 43.92
N MET A 151 13.63 23.61 42.71
CA MET A 151 13.19 24.98 42.40
C MET A 151 12.33 25.06 41.13
N LEU A 152 11.36 25.97 41.27
CA LEU A 152 10.22 26.33 40.45
C LEU A 152 10.54 26.94 39.07
N GLN A 153 9.50 26.88 38.23
CA GLN A 153 9.07 27.86 37.22
C GLN A 153 9.75 27.89 35.85
N GLY A 154 8.90 27.64 34.86
CA GLY A 154 9.13 27.88 33.44
C GLY A 154 7.86 27.56 32.66
N GLU A 155 6.79 28.32 32.92
CA GLU A 155 5.63 28.43 32.02
C GLU A 155 6.13 28.83 30.62
N ALA A 156 5.96 27.94 29.66
CA ALA A 156 5.93 28.27 28.25
C ALA A 156 4.64 27.66 27.69
N GLN A 157 3.74 28.55 27.29
CA GLN A 157 2.47 28.27 26.64
C GLN A 157 2.67 27.23 25.53
N GLN A 158 2.12 26.03 25.77
CA GLN A 158 1.69 25.16 24.69
C GLN A 158 0.48 25.81 24.04
N THR A 159 0.75 26.57 22.98
CA THR A 159 -0.20 26.74 21.88
C THR A 159 -0.65 25.35 21.45
N PRO A 160 -1.96 25.05 21.41
CA PRO A 160 -2.43 23.81 20.84
C PRO A 160 -2.10 23.84 19.34
N GLU A 161 -1.07 23.11 18.92
CA GLU A 161 -0.98 22.71 17.53
C GLU A 161 -2.16 21.77 17.27
N GLU A 162 -3.13 22.33 16.57
CA GLU A 162 -4.27 21.64 15.98
C GLU A 162 -3.75 20.63 14.95
N THR A 163 -3.31 19.46 15.42
CA THR A 163 -3.23 18.27 14.59
C THR A 163 -4.64 18.00 14.09
N THR A 164 -4.89 18.48 12.88
CA THR A 164 -6.15 18.38 12.17
C THR A 164 -6.32 16.92 11.75
N GLU A 165 -6.63 16.05 12.71
CA GLU A 165 -7.16 14.73 12.39
C GLU A 165 -8.45 14.97 11.60
N VAL A 166 -8.38 14.70 10.31
CA VAL A 166 -9.52 14.84 9.41
C VAL A 166 -10.66 14.01 9.98
N ALA A 167 -11.73 14.69 10.41
CA ALA A 167 -12.89 14.05 10.99
C ALA A 167 -13.39 12.95 10.05
N GLY A 168 -13.77 11.78 10.60
CA GLY A 168 -14.13 10.61 9.78
C GLY A 168 -15.24 10.86 8.74
N ASP A 169 -16.10 11.86 8.98
CA ASP A 169 -17.13 12.26 8.03
C ASP A 169 -16.58 13.02 6.82
N GLU A 170 -15.50 13.80 7.00
CA GLU A 170 -14.83 14.48 5.88
C GLU A 170 -14.08 13.48 4.99
N LYS A 171 -13.46 12.44 5.57
CA LYS A 171 -12.83 11.37 4.79
C LYS A 171 -13.82 10.68 3.84
N LYS A 172 -15.04 10.42 4.30
CA LYS A 172 -16.11 9.85 3.46
C LYS A 172 -16.55 10.79 2.36
N ALA A 173 -16.64 12.10 2.63
CA ALA A 173 -16.98 13.09 1.62
C ALA A 173 -15.90 13.19 0.53
N VAL A 174 -14.62 13.13 0.92
CA VAL A 174 -13.50 13.04 -0.01
C VAL A 174 -13.61 11.81 -0.90
N ASP A 175 -13.86 10.63 -0.32
CA ASP A 175 -13.96 9.38 -1.08
C ASP A 175 -15.12 9.40 -2.08
N ALA A 176 -16.30 9.90 -1.67
CA ALA A 176 -17.45 10.05 -2.56
C ALA A 176 -17.14 11.00 -3.72
N TRP A 177 -16.53 12.16 -3.41
CA TRP A 177 -16.12 13.12 -4.43
C TRP A 177 -15.11 12.53 -5.44
N ILE A 178 -14.15 11.73 -4.98
CA ILE A 178 -13.20 11.03 -5.87
C ILE A 178 -13.94 10.11 -6.84
N GLU A 179 -14.88 9.31 -6.33
CA GLU A 179 -15.65 8.36 -7.12
C GLU A 179 -16.55 9.07 -8.16
N ASP A 180 -17.31 10.08 -7.72
CA ASP A 180 -18.27 10.80 -8.56
C ASP A 180 -17.60 11.58 -9.71
N ASN A 181 -16.35 12.01 -9.51
CA ASN A 181 -15.58 12.76 -10.49
C ASN A 181 -14.64 11.89 -11.35
N GLY A 182 -14.62 10.57 -11.12
CA GLY A 182 -13.74 9.65 -11.85
C GLY A 182 -12.26 10.00 -11.67
N LEU A 183 -11.89 10.44 -10.47
CA LEU A 183 -10.53 10.78 -10.09
C LEU A 183 -9.77 9.52 -9.67
N ASN A 184 -8.44 9.61 -9.59
CA ASN A 184 -7.65 8.55 -9.00
C ASN A 184 -7.81 8.55 -7.46
N GLN A 185 -7.27 7.52 -6.80
CA GLN A 185 -7.36 7.35 -5.34
C GLN A 185 -6.77 8.50 -4.50
N TYR A 186 -6.04 9.42 -5.11
CA TYR A 186 -5.39 10.58 -4.49
C TYR A 186 -6.08 11.92 -4.82
N GLY A 187 -7.24 11.91 -5.49
CA GLY A 187 -7.96 13.14 -5.86
C GLY A 187 -7.47 13.80 -7.16
N ASP A 188 -6.45 13.25 -7.81
CA ASP A 188 -5.92 13.77 -9.07
C ASP A 188 -6.65 13.16 -10.29
N PRO A 189 -6.54 13.74 -11.50
CA PRO A 189 -7.11 13.14 -12.70
C PRO A 189 -6.66 11.69 -12.91
N ALA A 190 -7.56 10.81 -13.35
CA ALA A 190 -7.28 9.38 -13.54
C ALA A 190 -6.13 9.06 -14.53
N THR A 191 -5.72 10.04 -15.35
CA THR A 191 -4.61 9.92 -16.30
C THR A 191 -3.24 10.24 -15.70
N VAL A 192 -3.18 10.74 -14.47
CA VAL A 192 -1.92 11.08 -13.80
C VAL A 192 -1.18 9.81 -13.41
N MET A 193 0.09 9.73 -13.82
CA MET A 193 1.03 8.70 -13.39
C MET A 193 2.12 9.34 -12.54
N TYR A 194 2.40 8.75 -11.37
CA TYR A 194 3.45 9.24 -10.47
C TYR A 194 4.75 8.52 -10.76
N THR A 195 5.82 9.29 -10.91
CA THR A 195 7.20 8.79 -10.95
C THR A 195 7.54 8.23 -9.57
N GLY A 196 7.40 6.91 -9.39
CA GLY A 196 7.48 6.23 -8.09
C GLY A 196 6.21 5.48 -7.69
N GLY A 197 5.15 5.51 -8.51
CA GLY A 197 3.91 4.75 -8.31
C GLY A 197 2.89 5.41 -7.38
N THR A 198 3.34 6.19 -6.39
CA THR A 198 2.48 6.92 -5.44
C THR A 198 3.01 8.33 -5.18
N PRO A 199 2.14 9.36 -5.06
CA PRO A 199 2.54 10.71 -4.65
C PRO A 199 2.77 10.82 -3.14
N LEU A 200 2.41 9.79 -2.37
CA LEU A 200 2.46 9.81 -0.91
C LEU A 200 3.88 9.63 -0.37
N PHE A 201 4.84 9.24 -1.21
CA PHE A 201 6.22 9.00 -0.78
C PHE A 201 7.15 10.02 -1.44
N ASP A 202 7.87 10.78 -0.63
CA ASP A 202 8.92 11.68 -1.12
C ASP A 202 10.27 10.94 -1.12
N GLU A 203 10.78 10.64 -2.32
CA GLU A 203 12.04 9.91 -2.49
C GLU A 203 13.28 10.68 -2.02
N ASN A 204 13.21 12.02 -1.93
CA ASN A 204 14.33 12.84 -1.49
C ASN A 204 14.47 12.81 0.03
N THR A 205 13.36 12.82 0.76
CA THR A 205 13.33 12.83 2.23
C THR A 205 13.15 11.45 2.84
N GLY A 206 12.60 10.49 2.07
CA GLY A 206 12.24 9.16 2.56
C GLY A 206 10.99 9.14 3.45
N THR A 207 10.18 10.19 3.42
CA THR A 207 8.99 10.32 4.28
C THR A 207 7.72 9.96 3.51
N THR A 208 6.79 9.27 4.17
CA THR A 208 5.44 8.99 3.65
C THR A 208 4.44 9.95 4.28
N THR A 209 3.57 10.56 3.46
CA THR A 209 2.46 11.43 3.87
C THR A 209 1.15 10.65 3.87
N ASP A 210 0.24 10.97 4.79
CA ASP A 210 -1.11 10.37 4.78
C ASP A 210 -1.88 10.74 3.49
N ARG A 211 -2.73 9.83 3.02
CA ARG A 211 -3.52 10.03 1.80
C ARG A 211 -4.42 11.25 1.88
N TYR A 212 -5.12 11.45 3.00
CA TYR A 212 -6.04 12.56 3.16
C TYR A 212 -5.31 13.87 3.41
N GLU A 213 -4.17 13.82 4.09
CA GLU A 213 -3.28 14.97 4.21
C GLU A 213 -2.77 15.44 2.84
N TYR A 214 -2.38 14.52 1.95
CA TYR A 214 -2.03 14.85 0.57
C TYR A 214 -3.19 15.52 -0.17
N ILE A 215 -4.38 14.92 -0.12
CA ILE A 215 -5.59 15.43 -0.79
C ILE A 215 -5.93 16.85 -0.29
N LEU A 216 -5.91 17.07 1.02
CA LEU A 216 -6.21 18.38 1.61
C LEU A 216 -5.21 19.46 1.18
N ARG A 217 -3.94 19.08 1.04
CA ARG A 217 -2.89 19.98 0.57
C ARG A 217 -3.03 20.30 -0.92
N HIS A 218 -3.49 19.35 -1.73
CA HIS A 218 -3.69 19.54 -3.18
C HIS A 218 -5.01 20.21 -3.54
N HIS A 219 -6.03 20.07 -2.68
CA HIS A 219 -7.36 20.64 -2.84
C HIS A 219 -7.73 21.54 -1.66
N PRO A 220 -7.04 22.68 -1.47
CA PRO A 220 -7.31 23.61 -0.37
C PRO A 220 -8.74 24.18 -0.41
N GLU A 221 -9.38 24.18 -1.57
CA GLU A 221 -10.76 24.61 -1.79
C GLU A 221 -11.81 23.59 -1.31
N ARG A 222 -11.40 22.36 -0.98
CA ARG A 222 -12.26 21.28 -0.45
C ARG A 222 -13.55 21.09 -1.27
N PRO A 223 -13.46 20.73 -2.56
CA PRO A 223 -14.61 20.66 -3.48
C PRO A 223 -15.70 19.69 -3.01
N TRP A 224 -15.35 18.67 -2.21
CA TRP A 224 -16.30 17.74 -1.58
C TRP A 224 -17.26 18.39 -0.58
N LEU A 225 -16.95 19.58 -0.04
CA LEU A 225 -17.86 20.29 0.88
C LEU A 225 -18.98 21.02 0.15
N ALA A 226 -18.78 21.41 -1.12
CA ALA A 226 -19.78 22.14 -1.89
C ALA A 226 -21.07 21.32 -2.09
N GLU A 227 -20.96 19.99 -2.22
CA GLU A 227 -22.14 19.13 -2.35
C GLU A 227 -22.88 18.94 -1.01
N VAL A 228 -22.15 18.93 0.10
CA VAL A 228 -22.75 18.82 1.44
C VAL A 228 -23.53 20.10 1.77
N GLU A 229 -23.00 21.27 1.45
CA GLU A 229 -23.71 22.53 1.65
C GLU A 229 -24.94 22.64 0.74
N THR A 230 -24.83 22.23 -0.52
CA THR A 230 -25.98 22.24 -1.45
C THR A 230 -27.08 21.29 -0.96
N THR A 231 -26.73 20.09 -0.49
CA THR A 231 -27.70 19.14 0.06
C THR A 231 -28.33 19.64 1.35
N LYS A 232 -27.55 20.30 2.21
CA LYS A 232 -28.05 20.88 3.46
C LYS A 232 -28.99 22.06 3.22
N LEU A 233 -28.68 22.92 2.24
CA LEU A 233 -29.54 24.04 1.84
C LEU A 233 -30.86 23.53 1.25
N LEU A 234 -30.81 22.51 0.39
CA LEU A 234 -32.02 21.88 -0.17
C LEU A 234 -32.87 21.16 0.88
N ALA A 235 -32.24 20.60 1.94
CA ALA A 235 -32.96 19.98 3.05
C ALA A 235 -33.65 21.01 3.96
N VAL A 236 -33.07 22.19 4.13
CA VAL A 236 -33.69 23.30 4.89
C VAL A 236 -34.88 23.88 4.13
N GLU A 237 -34.77 24.07 2.82
CA GLU A 237 -35.88 24.58 1.98
C GLU A 237 -37.08 23.60 1.98
N LYS A 238 -36.83 22.29 2.01
CA LYS A 238 -37.89 21.28 2.08
C LYS A 238 -38.64 21.26 3.43
N ALA A 239 -37.98 21.67 4.51
CA ALA A 239 -38.58 21.72 5.84
C ALA A 239 -39.50 22.95 6.05
N GLU A 240 -39.36 24.00 5.24
CA GLU A 240 -40.20 25.21 5.35
C GLU A 240 -41.53 25.12 4.56
N THR A 241 -41.65 24.16 3.64
CA THR A 241 -42.91 23.91 2.88
C THR A 241 -43.92 22.96 3.55
N GLU A 242 -43.63 22.41 4.74
CA GLU A 242 -44.59 21.62 5.54
C GLU A 242 -45.08 22.40 6.78
N VAL A 243 -45.46 23.66 6.60
CA VAL A 243 -46.30 24.36 7.60
C VAL A 243 -47.47 25.02 6.88
N ASP A 244 -48.61 24.34 6.96
CA ASP A 244 -49.98 24.87 7.05
C ASP A 244 -50.95 24.20 6.07
N GLU A 245 -51.49 23.04 6.47
CA GLU A 245 -52.90 22.75 6.17
C GLU A 245 -53.48 21.70 7.14
N THR A 246 -53.86 22.16 8.35
CA THR A 246 -54.77 21.40 9.21
C THR A 246 -56.01 22.23 9.56
N LYS A 247 -56.98 22.28 8.65
CA LYS A 247 -58.42 22.25 8.97
C LYS A 247 -59.27 22.18 7.70
N GLY A 248 -59.95 21.06 7.45
CA GLY A 248 -60.80 20.97 6.26
C GLY A 248 -61.57 19.67 6.10
N GLN A 249 -62.67 19.57 6.81
CA GLN A 249 -63.63 18.49 6.76
C GLN A 249 -64.23 18.29 5.35
N GLY A 250 -64.06 17.09 4.80
CA GLY A 250 -64.95 16.45 3.81
C GLY A 250 -64.86 16.93 2.36
N SER A 251 -64.44 16.05 1.45
CA SER A 251 -65.22 15.67 0.26
C SER A 251 -64.50 14.60 -0.54
N VAL A 252 -65.30 13.72 -1.14
CA VAL A 252 -64.91 12.58 -1.95
C VAL A 252 -64.80 13.07 -3.40
N ALA A 253 -63.61 13.28 -3.96
CA ALA A 253 -63.36 13.30 -5.42
C ALA A 253 -61.89 13.70 -5.77
N GLY A 254 -61.27 12.93 -6.66
CA GLY A 254 -59.96 13.21 -7.29
C GLY A 254 -58.91 12.17 -6.92
N VAL A 255 -58.87 10.94 -7.44
CA VAL A 255 -58.76 10.51 -8.85
C VAL A 255 -57.54 11.08 -9.58
N LEU A 256 -56.48 10.24 -9.59
CA LEU A 256 -55.53 9.96 -10.68
C LEU A 256 -54.61 11.08 -11.19
N SER A 257 -53.40 11.19 -10.61
CA SER A 257 -52.26 11.82 -11.30
C SER A 257 -50.86 11.38 -10.82
N MET A 258 -50.70 10.14 -10.35
CA MET A 258 -49.41 9.64 -9.81
C MET A 258 -48.97 8.28 -10.39
N LEU A 259 -49.34 7.97 -11.64
CA LEU A 259 -48.91 6.75 -12.34
C LEU A 259 -48.26 6.98 -13.71
N GLY A 260 -48.04 8.24 -14.11
CA GLY A 260 -47.55 8.58 -15.46
C GLY A 260 -46.03 8.81 -15.61
N VAL A 261 -45.29 9.06 -14.53
CA VAL A 261 -43.87 9.48 -14.63
C VAL A 261 -42.89 8.34 -14.35
N PHE A 262 -43.30 7.29 -13.63
CA PHE A 262 -42.41 6.17 -13.30
C PHE A 262 -42.22 5.14 -14.42
N THR A 263 -43.09 5.09 -15.44
CA THR A 263 -42.96 4.14 -16.54
C THR A 263 -42.03 4.62 -17.66
N VAL A 264 -41.84 5.93 -17.84
CA VAL A 264 -40.93 6.47 -18.87
C VAL A 264 -39.45 6.35 -18.45
N VAL A 265 -39.15 6.44 -17.16
CA VAL A 265 -37.77 6.33 -16.66
C VAL A 265 -37.26 4.88 -16.71
N LEU A 266 -38.10 3.89 -16.41
CA LEU A 266 -37.69 2.48 -16.47
C LEU A 266 -37.48 1.96 -17.91
N ALA A 267 -38.17 2.52 -18.91
CA ALA A 267 -37.94 2.19 -20.32
C ALA A 267 -36.63 2.80 -20.87
N GLY A 268 -36.23 3.99 -20.40
CA GLY A 268 -34.99 4.65 -20.81
C GLY A 268 -33.71 3.92 -20.36
N VAL A 269 -33.70 3.40 -19.13
CA VAL A 269 -32.54 2.68 -18.57
C VAL A 269 -32.29 1.33 -19.26
N ALA A 270 -33.35 0.64 -19.72
CA ALA A 270 -33.22 -0.62 -20.44
C ALA A 270 -32.59 -0.45 -21.84
N ILE A 271 -32.86 0.67 -22.53
CA ILE A 271 -32.32 0.94 -23.87
C ILE A 271 -30.84 1.37 -23.80
N LEU A 272 -30.42 2.09 -22.75
CA LEU A 272 -29.02 2.50 -22.59
C LEU A 272 -28.09 1.32 -22.29
N LYS A 273 -28.54 0.35 -21.47
CA LYS A 273 -27.73 -0.83 -21.10
C LYS A 273 -27.57 -1.82 -22.26
N MET A 274 -28.51 -1.87 -23.21
CA MET A 274 -28.37 -2.68 -24.43
C MET A 274 -27.36 -2.12 -25.45
N HIS A 275 -27.02 -0.83 -25.39
CA HIS A 275 -26.05 -0.23 -26.31
C HIS A 275 -24.59 -0.31 -25.82
N GLN A 276 -24.36 -0.49 -24.52
CA GLN A 276 -23.00 -0.66 -23.97
C GLN A 276 -22.45 -2.09 -24.12
N GLY A 277 -23.30 -3.12 -24.16
CA GLY A 277 -22.87 -4.52 -24.30
C GLY A 277 -22.34 -4.96 -25.68
N ARG A 278 -22.18 -4.03 -26.64
CA ARG A 278 -21.78 -4.35 -28.03
C ARG A 278 -20.36 -3.91 -28.40
N ARG A 279 -19.55 -3.38 -27.47
CA ARG A 279 -18.18 -2.94 -27.74
C ARG A 279 -17.05 -3.85 -27.21
N ASP A 280 -17.33 -4.85 -26.39
CA ASP A 280 -16.29 -5.75 -25.87
C ASP A 280 -16.20 -7.07 -26.63
N ARG A 281 -15.89 -6.97 -27.94
CA ARG A 281 -15.40 -8.11 -28.70
C ARG A 281 -14.09 -7.77 -29.39
N PHE A 282 -13.11 -7.32 -28.60
CA PHE A 282 -11.72 -7.35 -29.02
C PHE A 282 -11.24 -8.79 -29.03
N ARG A 283 -11.12 -9.32 -30.24
CA ARG A 283 -10.42 -10.57 -30.55
C ARG A 283 -8.98 -10.45 -30.06
N TYR A 284 -8.63 -11.25 -29.04
CA TYR A 284 -7.24 -11.61 -28.80
C TYR A 284 -6.79 -12.50 -29.97
N ASN A 285 -5.79 -12.05 -30.71
CA ASN A 285 -5.16 -12.80 -31.78
C ASN A 285 -3.95 -13.52 -31.15
N PRO A 286 -3.93 -14.85 -31.01
CA PRO A 286 -2.74 -15.54 -30.51
C PRO A 286 -1.65 -15.46 -31.60
N ILE A 287 -0.54 -14.79 -31.26
CA ILE A 287 0.66 -14.79 -32.08
C ILE A 287 1.21 -16.22 -32.10
N HIS A 288 1.26 -16.77 -33.31
CA HIS A 288 1.87 -18.06 -33.60
C HIS A 288 3.32 -18.11 -33.11
N SER A 289 3.62 -19.21 -32.43
CA SER A 289 4.95 -19.78 -32.30
C SER A 289 5.70 -19.74 -33.62
N ARG A 290 6.93 -19.26 -33.57
CA ARG A 290 7.91 -19.49 -34.63
C ARG A 290 9.09 -20.22 -34.03
N ASP A 291 9.07 -21.53 -34.21
CA ASP A 291 10.27 -22.34 -34.27
C ASP A 291 11.20 -21.77 -35.36
N GLN A 292 12.44 -21.46 -34.98
CA GLN A 292 13.68 -21.72 -35.72
C GLN A 292 14.89 -21.33 -34.89
#